data_AF-A0A3C0KVR6-F1
#
_entry.id   AF-A0A3C0KVR6-F1
#
_cell.length_a   1.000
_cell.length_b   1.000
_cell.length_c   1.000
_cell.angle_alpha   90.00
_cell.angle_beta   90.00
_cell.angle_gamma   90.00
#
_symmetry.space_group_name_H-M   'P 1'
#
loop_
_entity.id
_entity.type
_entity.pdbx_description
1 polymer ?
#
loop_
_entity_poly.entity_id
_entity_poly.type
_entity_poly.pdbx_seq_one_letter_code
_entity_poly.pdbx_strand_id
1 'polypeptide(L)'
;KEDIIKNKSGQAFSPDFIETRLKFSPYIKEAVTFGESRPFITAMVNIDMENVGNWAEERLIPFTTYLDLSQQNTVEDLVGAEIREINKQLPEIMKIRKFLLLYKLLDADDEELTRTGKVRRRFIYGLYLQLIESMYREISQVETKGKIRYRDGRVGEITTKVNILTI
;
A
#
# COMPACT_ATOMS: atom_id res chain seq x y z
N LYS A 1 -10.10 -17.77 8.93
CA LYS A 1 -8.86 -18.58 9.06
C LYS A 1 -7.75 -17.66 8.64
N GLU A 2 -6.79 -17.36 9.52
CA GLU A 2 -5.66 -16.50 9.18
C GLU A 2 -4.77 -17.25 8.18
N ASP A 3 -4.48 -16.61 7.06
CA ASP A 3 -3.60 -17.17 6.03
C ASP A 3 -2.14 -17.04 6.53
N ILE A 4 -1.55 -18.14 7.01
CA ILE A 4 -0.14 -18.16 7.43
C ILE A 4 0.75 -18.44 6.22
N ILE A 5 1.72 -17.56 5.97
CA ILE A 5 2.72 -17.73 4.90
C ILE A 5 4.13 -17.83 5.48
N LYS A 6 5.09 -18.28 4.66
CA LYS A 6 6.50 -18.44 5.06
C LYS A 6 7.41 -17.51 4.27
N ASN A 7 8.36 -16.88 4.95
CA ASN A 7 9.40 -16.08 4.32
C ASN A 7 10.48 -16.97 3.65
N LYS A 8 11.49 -16.37 3.01
CA LYS A 8 12.60 -17.08 2.36
C LYS A 8 13.39 -17.98 3.32
N SER A 9 13.42 -17.64 4.61
CA SER A 9 14.09 -18.40 5.67
C SER A 9 13.20 -19.51 6.27
N GLY A 10 12.00 -19.72 5.73
CA GLY A 10 11.05 -20.74 6.18
C GLY A 10 10.27 -20.37 7.44
N GLN A 11 10.46 -19.17 7.98
CA GLN A 11 9.77 -18.71 9.16
C GLN A 11 8.36 -18.20 8.82
N ALA A 12 7.39 -18.53 9.66
CA ALA A 12 5.97 -18.27 9.41
C ALA A 12 5.51 -16.91 9.96
N PHE A 13 4.60 -16.25 9.24
CA PHE A 13 3.91 -15.04 9.69
C PHE A 13 2.49 -14.94 9.10
N SER A 14 1.65 -14.11 9.72
CA SER A 14 0.28 -13.82 9.27
C SER A 14 0.25 -12.42 8.62
N PRO A 15 0.06 -12.32 7.29
CA PRO A 15 -0.10 -11.04 6.61
C PRO A 15 -1.34 -10.28 7.08
N ASP A 16 -2.45 -11.01 7.28
CA ASP A 16 -3.72 -10.44 7.77
C ASP A 16 -3.52 -9.72 9.11
N PHE A 17 -2.66 -10.24 9.99
CA PHE A 17 -2.33 -9.62 11.27
C PHE A 17 -1.63 -8.27 11.11
N ILE A 18 -0.66 -8.17 10.19
CA ILE A 18 0.08 -6.93 9.91
C ILE A 18 -0.86 -5.91 9.26
N GLU A 19 -1.62 -6.35 8.25
CA GLU A 19 -2.55 -5.49 7.49
C GLU A 19 -3.67 -4.94 8.37
N THR A 20 -4.22 -5.75 9.29
CA THR A 20 -5.21 -5.29 10.26
C THR A 20 -4.61 -4.25 11.20
N ARG A 21 -3.34 -4.43 11.62
CA ARG A 21 -2.66 -3.45 12.46
C ARG A 21 -2.44 -2.12 11.76
N LEU A 22 -2.04 -2.14 10.49
CA LEU A 22 -1.90 -0.93 9.66
C LEU A 22 -3.22 -0.17 9.53
N LYS A 23 -4.31 -0.89 9.32
CA LYS A 23 -5.66 -0.29 9.18
C LYS A 23 -6.26 0.27 10.47
N PHE A 24 -5.63 0.14 11.62
CA PHE A 24 -6.02 0.93 12.80
C PHE A 24 -5.60 2.39 12.69
N SER A 25 -4.61 2.70 11.85
CA SER A 25 -4.26 4.09 11.56
C SER A 25 -5.42 4.77 10.83
N PRO A 26 -5.86 5.98 11.26
CA PRO A 26 -6.90 6.70 10.55
C PRO A 26 -6.46 7.11 9.13
N TYR A 27 -5.16 7.12 8.85
CA TYR A 27 -4.61 7.53 7.56
C TYR A 27 -4.52 6.40 6.54
N ILE A 28 -4.75 5.14 6.93
CA ILE A 28 -4.59 3.96 6.08
C ILE A 28 -5.95 3.33 5.80
N LYS A 29 -6.39 3.39 4.53
CA LYS A 29 -7.64 2.78 4.08
C LYS A 29 -7.51 1.26 3.91
N GLU A 30 -6.47 0.86 3.20
CA GLU A 30 -6.17 -0.53 2.90
C GLU A 30 -4.67 -0.76 2.86
N ALA A 31 -4.24 -1.94 3.29
CA ALA A 31 -2.85 -2.34 3.25
C ALA A 31 -2.75 -3.78 2.75
N VAL A 32 -1.82 -4.02 1.84
CA VAL A 32 -1.50 -5.36 1.35
C VAL A 32 -0.03 -5.62 1.59
N THR A 33 0.27 -6.66 2.35
CA THR A 33 1.65 -7.04 2.67
C THR A 33 2.12 -8.19 1.81
N PHE A 34 3.41 -8.15 1.45
CA PHE A 34 4.08 -9.14 0.64
C PHE A 34 5.34 -9.59 1.36
N GLY A 35 5.54 -10.89 1.46
CA GLY A 35 6.77 -11.45 2.04
C GLY A 35 6.92 -12.97 1.86
N GLU A 36 5.99 -13.62 1.15
CA GLU A 36 6.05 -15.06 0.90
C GLU A 36 7.27 -15.40 0.05
N SER A 37 8.12 -16.30 0.53
CA SER A 37 9.39 -16.66 -0.13
C SER A 37 10.33 -15.47 -0.39
N ARG A 38 10.18 -14.37 0.37
CA ARG A 38 10.98 -13.14 0.25
C ARG A 38 11.88 -12.92 1.47
N PRO A 39 12.98 -12.14 1.33
CA PRO A 39 13.91 -11.88 2.42
C PRO A 39 13.34 -11.01 3.55
N PHE A 40 12.33 -10.19 3.26
CA PHE A 40 11.68 -9.29 4.21
C PHE A 40 10.24 -8.99 3.76
N ILE A 41 9.46 -8.34 4.62
CA ILE A 41 8.09 -7.94 4.32
C ILE A 41 8.09 -6.53 3.72
N THR A 42 7.25 -6.35 2.71
CA THR A 42 6.96 -5.06 2.07
C THR A 42 5.46 -4.80 2.06
N ALA A 43 5.05 -3.55 1.89
CA ALA A 43 3.63 -3.18 1.90
C ALA A 43 3.25 -2.24 0.76
N MET A 44 2.09 -2.47 0.16
CA MET A 44 1.37 -1.48 -0.63
C MET A 44 0.25 -0.90 0.23
N VAL A 45 0.12 0.42 0.24
CA VAL A 45 -0.82 1.12 1.11
C VAL A 45 -1.72 2.05 0.31
N ASN A 46 -3.03 1.96 0.52
CA ASN A 46 -3.98 3.02 0.17
C ASN A 46 -4.18 3.95 1.36
N ILE A 47 -4.04 5.25 1.12
CA ILE A 47 -4.40 6.25 2.12
C ILE A 47 -5.93 6.33 2.27
N ASP A 48 -6.38 6.70 3.46
CA ASP A 48 -7.77 7.17 3.62
C ASP A 48 -7.87 8.61 3.11
N MET A 49 -8.53 8.77 1.96
CA MET A 49 -8.60 10.06 1.26
C MET A 49 -9.23 11.16 2.11
N GLU A 50 -10.21 10.82 2.95
CA GLU A 50 -10.92 11.80 3.77
C GLU A 50 -10.03 12.25 4.94
N ASN A 51 -9.47 11.31 5.70
CA ASN A 51 -8.65 11.65 6.86
C ASN A 51 -7.32 12.30 6.46
N VAL A 52 -6.65 11.79 5.42
CA VAL A 52 -5.41 12.39 4.91
C VAL A 52 -5.69 13.73 4.22
N GLY A 53 -6.83 13.86 3.54
CA GLY A 53 -7.27 15.14 2.95
C GLY A 53 -7.43 16.22 4.02
N ASN A 54 -8.18 15.92 5.09
CA ASN A 54 -8.35 16.84 6.22
C ASN A 54 -7.01 17.22 6.86
N TRP A 55 -6.14 16.23 7.09
CA TRP A 55 -4.79 16.46 7.64
C TRP A 55 -3.93 17.37 6.75
N ALA A 56 -4.06 17.23 5.43
CA ALA A 56 -3.35 18.04 4.44
C ALA A 56 -3.89 19.48 4.38
N GLU A 57 -5.22 19.65 4.41
CA GLU A 57 -5.88 20.96 4.43
C GLU A 57 -5.48 21.78 5.66
N GLU A 58 -5.45 21.18 6.85
CA GLU A 58 -4.99 21.82 8.09
C GLU A 58 -3.54 22.35 7.98
N ARG A 59 -2.73 21.76 7.09
CA ARG A 59 -1.33 22.08 6.86
C ARG A 59 -1.11 22.91 5.60
N LEU A 60 -2.18 23.37 4.97
CA LEU A 60 -2.15 24.15 3.71
C LEU A 60 -1.42 23.42 2.58
N ILE A 61 -1.52 22.09 2.56
CA ILE A 61 -0.94 21.24 1.52
C ILE A 61 -1.98 21.13 0.39
N PRO A 62 -1.73 21.72 -0.79
CA PRO A 62 -2.69 21.69 -1.89
C PRO A 62 -2.75 20.28 -2.50
N PHE A 63 -3.97 19.80 -2.76
CA PHE A 63 -4.19 18.60 -3.56
C PHE A 63 -5.54 18.72 -4.29
N THR A 64 -5.68 17.97 -5.39
CA THR A 64 -6.92 17.97 -6.19
C THR A 64 -7.54 16.58 -6.37
N THR A 65 -6.71 15.55 -6.29
CA THR A 65 -7.11 14.16 -6.55
C THR A 65 -6.44 13.23 -5.55
N TYR A 66 -6.97 12.01 -5.43
CA TYR A 66 -6.33 10.95 -4.64
C TYR A 66 -4.89 10.69 -5.11
N LEU A 67 -4.68 10.62 -6.43
CA LEU A 67 -3.35 10.43 -7.00
C LEU A 67 -2.39 11.51 -6.48
N ASP A 68 -2.74 12.76 -6.70
CA ASP A 68 -1.94 13.93 -6.32
C ASP A 68 -1.60 13.91 -4.81
N LEU A 69 -2.58 13.66 -3.95
CA LEU A 69 -2.38 13.59 -2.51
C LEU A 69 -1.51 12.38 -2.09
N SER A 70 -1.80 11.19 -2.61
CA SER A 70 -1.11 9.94 -2.24
C SER A 70 0.35 9.91 -2.64
N GLN A 71 0.78 10.74 -3.58
CA GLN A 71 2.16 10.79 -4.06
C GLN A 71 2.94 11.99 -3.52
N GLN A 72 2.40 12.70 -2.52
CA GLN A 72 3.15 13.78 -1.86
C GLN A 72 4.11 13.24 -0.81
N ASN A 73 5.34 13.75 -0.81
CA ASN A 73 6.36 13.38 0.18
C ASN A 73 5.87 13.57 1.64
N THR A 74 5.07 14.60 1.91
CA THR A 74 4.51 14.86 3.24
C THR A 74 3.53 13.76 3.69
N VAL A 75 2.77 13.18 2.75
CA VAL A 75 1.88 12.04 3.00
C VAL A 75 2.66 10.74 3.10
N GLU A 76 3.70 10.57 2.29
CA GLU A 76 4.66 9.47 2.41
C GLU A 76 5.31 9.45 3.81
N ASP A 77 5.74 10.62 4.31
CA ASP A 77 6.31 10.78 5.65
C ASP A 77 5.28 10.48 6.75
N LEU A 78 4.03 10.92 6.57
CA LEU A 78 2.92 10.64 7.48
C LEU A 78 2.68 9.13 7.62
N VAL A 79 2.48 8.44 6.50
CA VAL A 79 2.25 6.99 6.50
C VAL A 79 3.49 6.23 6.97
N GLY A 80 4.69 6.71 6.61
CA GLY A 80 5.94 6.15 7.08
C GLY A 80 6.13 6.27 8.60
N ALA A 81 5.61 7.33 9.23
CA ALA A 81 5.57 7.44 10.69
C ALA A 81 4.64 6.39 11.31
N GLU A 82 3.44 6.19 10.77
CA GLU A 82 2.48 5.18 11.22
C GLU A 82 3.07 3.75 11.13
N ILE A 83 3.72 3.43 10.00
CA ILE A 83 4.38 2.14 9.81
C ILE A 83 5.52 1.94 10.82
N ARG A 84 6.31 2.99 11.11
CA ARG A 84 7.37 2.93 12.13
C ARG A 84 6.81 2.62 13.52
N GLU A 85 5.71 3.26 13.91
CA GLU A 85 5.07 2.99 15.21
C GLU A 85 4.55 1.54 15.30
N ILE A 86 3.96 1.03 14.22
CA ILE A 86 3.49 -0.36 14.16
C ILE A 86 4.67 -1.34 14.21
N ASN A 87 5.75 -1.07 13.47
CA ASN A 87 6.95 -1.90 13.46
C ASN A 87 7.58 -2.07 14.85
N LYS A 88 7.47 -1.07 15.75
CA LYS A 88 7.94 -1.19 17.14
C LYS A 88 7.18 -2.26 17.93
N GLN A 89 5.93 -2.55 17.52
CA GLN A 89 5.04 -3.50 18.18
C GLN A 89 5.04 -4.88 17.51
N LEU A 90 5.79 -5.04 16.41
CA LEU A 90 5.87 -6.27 15.63
C LEU A 90 7.15 -7.05 15.96
N PRO A 91 7.09 -8.39 16.00
CA PRO A 91 8.29 -9.22 15.99
C PRO A 91 9.18 -8.88 14.80
N GLU A 92 10.51 -9.06 14.94
CA GLU A 92 11.48 -8.69 13.89
C GLU A 92 11.13 -9.25 12.50
N ILE A 93 10.70 -10.51 12.45
CA ILE A 93 10.27 -11.17 11.23
C ILE A 93 9.04 -10.52 10.55
N MET A 94 8.18 -9.88 11.32
CA MET A 94 6.94 -9.25 10.83
C MET A 94 7.14 -7.78 10.46
N LYS A 95 8.33 -7.21 10.70
CA LYS A 95 8.57 -5.80 10.40
C LYS A 95 8.58 -5.54 8.91
N ILE A 96 7.90 -4.47 8.53
CA ILE A 96 7.85 -3.96 7.17
C ILE A 96 9.16 -3.20 6.92
N ARG A 97 9.88 -3.55 5.86
CA ARG A 97 11.17 -2.91 5.52
C ARG A 97 11.05 -1.86 4.44
N LYS A 98 10.14 -2.08 3.48
CA LYS A 98 9.85 -1.13 2.41
C LYS A 98 8.37 -1.05 2.15
N PHE A 99 7.89 0.10 1.74
CA PHE A 99 6.50 0.30 1.35
C PHE A 99 6.39 1.29 0.20
N LEU A 100 5.19 1.38 -0.36
CA LEU A 100 4.81 2.42 -1.30
C LEU A 100 3.35 2.82 -1.09
N LEU A 101 3.01 4.04 -1.51
CA LEU A 101 1.63 4.51 -1.55
C LEU A 101 1.05 4.25 -2.94
N LEU A 102 -0.05 3.50 -2.98
CA LEU A 102 -0.69 3.14 -4.24
C LEU A 102 -1.45 4.35 -4.79
N TYR A 103 -1.24 4.61 -6.08
CA TYR A 103 -1.73 5.78 -6.82
C TYR A 103 -3.22 5.78 -7.13
N LYS A 104 -3.91 4.66 -6.89
CA LYS A 104 -5.37 4.53 -6.95
C LYS A 104 -5.87 3.67 -5.79
N LEU A 105 -7.15 3.81 -5.44
CA LEU A 105 -7.80 2.90 -4.50
C LEU A 105 -7.97 1.51 -5.12
N LEU A 106 -7.81 0.48 -4.29
CA LEU A 106 -8.25 -0.87 -4.63
C LEU A 106 -9.77 -0.93 -4.71
N ASP A 107 -10.30 -1.57 -5.75
CA ASP A 107 -11.73 -1.58 -6.07
C ASP A 107 -12.27 -3.01 -6.24
N ALA A 108 -13.49 -3.25 -5.76
CA ALA A 108 -14.18 -4.51 -5.97
C ALA A 108 -14.62 -4.69 -7.44
N ASP A 109 -14.95 -3.60 -8.14
CA ASP A 109 -15.35 -3.63 -9.55
C ASP A 109 -14.16 -3.94 -10.47
N ASP A 110 -12.94 -3.62 -10.04
CA ASP A 110 -11.69 -3.97 -10.73
C ASP A 110 -11.16 -5.36 -10.32
N GLU A 111 -11.93 -6.14 -9.56
CA GLU A 111 -11.57 -7.47 -9.04
C GLU A 111 -10.41 -7.49 -8.03
N GLU A 112 -10.00 -6.33 -7.51
CA GLU A 112 -8.91 -6.20 -6.55
C GLU A 112 -9.36 -6.57 -5.14
N LEU A 113 -10.62 -6.27 -4.83
CA LEU A 113 -11.32 -6.65 -3.61
C LEU A 113 -12.48 -7.61 -3.93
N THR A 114 -12.89 -8.41 -2.95
CA THR A 114 -14.21 -9.04 -2.98
C THR A 114 -15.29 -7.99 -2.77
N ARG A 115 -16.55 -8.31 -3.07
CA ARG A 115 -17.70 -7.44 -2.75
C ARG A 115 -17.84 -7.15 -1.24
N THR A 116 -17.22 -7.98 -0.40
CA THR A 116 -17.14 -7.81 1.06
C THR A 116 -15.91 -7.02 1.50
N GLY A 117 -15.12 -6.47 0.57
CA GLY A 117 -13.93 -5.67 0.85
C GLY A 117 -12.66 -6.48 1.17
N LYS A 118 -12.68 -7.81 1.02
CA LYS A 118 -11.48 -8.63 1.27
C LYS A 118 -10.53 -8.56 0.07
N VAL A 119 -9.25 -8.31 0.32
CA VAL A 119 -8.21 -8.29 -0.71
C VAL A 119 -8.12 -9.64 -1.45
N ARG A 120 -8.15 -9.61 -2.79
CA ARG A 120 -7.91 -10.78 -3.65
C ARG A 120 -6.42 -10.95 -3.91
N ARG A 121 -5.67 -11.37 -2.89
CA ARG A 121 -4.18 -11.43 -2.87
C ARG A 121 -3.53 -11.95 -4.15
N ARG A 122 -3.98 -13.11 -4.68
CA ARG A 122 -3.41 -13.70 -5.91
C ARG A 122 -3.60 -12.80 -7.13
N PHE A 123 -4.75 -12.12 -7.21
CA PHE A 123 -5.04 -11.17 -8.28
C PHE A 123 -4.20 -9.90 -8.14
N ILE A 124 -4.14 -9.32 -6.94
CA ILE A 124 -3.28 -8.17 -6.61
C ILE A 124 -1.82 -8.47 -6.96
N TYR A 125 -1.32 -9.63 -6.57
CA TYR A 125 0.07 -10.02 -6.85
C TYR A 125 0.36 -10.07 -8.34
N GLY A 126 -0.55 -10.62 -9.14
CA GLY A 126 -0.41 -10.65 -10.60
C GLY A 126 -0.49 -9.27 -11.23
N LEU A 127 -1.47 -8.47 -10.83
CA LEU A 127 -1.72 -7.13 -11.38
C LEU A 127 -0.58 -6.15 -11.06
N TYR A 128 -0.08 -6.18 -9.83
CA TYR A 128 0.93 -5.25 -9.33
C TYR A 128 2.33 -5.86 -9.24
N LEU A 129 2.58 -6.95 -9.97
CA LEU A 129 3.85 -7.68 -9.91
C LEU A 129 5.06 -6.76 -10.08
N GLN A 130 5.01 -5.83 -11.04
CA GLN A 130 6.10 -4.89 -11.28
C GLN A 130 6.38 -4.00 -10.05
N LEU A 131 5.35 -3.47 -9.39
CA LEU A 131 5.51 -2.66 -8.18
C LEU A 131 6.08 -3.51 -7.03
N ILE A 132 5.53 -4.71 -6.84
CA ILE A 132 5.94 -5.64 -5.79
C ILE A 132 7.41 -6.03 -5.96
N GLU A 133 7.83 -6.46 -7.15
CA GLU A 133 9.23 -6.81 -7.42
C GLU A 133 10.17 -5.62 -7.24
N SER A 134 9.72 -4.41 -7.58
CA SER A 134 10.51 -3.20 -7.45
C SER A 134 10.88 -2.89 -6.00
N MET A 135 9.98 -3.19 -5.05
CA MET A 135 10.27 -3.04 -3.62
C MET A 135 11.41 -3.97 -3.13
N TYR A 136 11.72 -5.05 -3.85
CA TYR A 136 12.84 -5.96 -3.52
C TYR A 136 14.13 -5.63 -4.29
N ARG A 137 14.16 -4.53 -5.03
CA ARG A 137 15.32 -4.05 -5.78
C ARG A 137 15.92 -2.81 -5.13
N GLU A 138 17.13 -2.45 -5.56
CA GLU A 138 17.82 -1.22 -5.17
C GLU A 138 17.42 -0.04 -6.08
N ILE A 139 16.12 0.25 -6.12
CA ILE A 139 15.56 1.42 -6.82
C ILE A 139 14.62 2.17 -5.88
N SER A 140 14.56 3.49 -6.03
CA SER A 140 13.74 4.37 -5.18
C SER A 140 12.41 4.78 -5.82
N GLN A 141 12.22 4.49 -7.10
CA GLN A 141 11.02 4.88 -7.85
C GLN A 141 10.75 3.89 -8.97
N VAL A 142 9.48 3.67 -9.27
CA VAL A 142 9.02 2.81 -10.37
C VAL A 142 7.92 3.51 -11.15
N GLU A 143 8.02 3.51 -12.48
CA GLU A 143 6.94 3.94 -13.36
C GLU A 143 5.91 2.82 -13.50
N THR A 144 4.63 3.18 -13.39
CA THR A 144 3.52 2.26 -13.48
C THR A 144 2.39 2.83 -14.32
N LYS A 145 1.72 1.93 -15.03
CA LYS A 145 0.53 2.24 -15.82
C LYS A 145 -0.68 1.64 -15.14
N GLY A 146 -1.67 2.48 -14.90
CA GLY A 146 -2.90 2.08 -14.25
C GLY A 146 -4.11 2.53 -15.02
N LYS A 147 -5.25 1.91 -14.73
CA LYS A 147 -6.55 2.42 -15.14
C LYS A 147 -7.09 3.31 -14.02
N ILE A 148 -7.55 4.50 -14.37
CA ILE A 148 -8.32 5.36 -13.47
C ILE A 148 -9.73 5.47 -14.01
N ARG A 149 -10.70 5.19 -13.15
CA ARG A 149 -12.11 5.44 -13.42
C ARG A 149 -12.45 6.86 -12.99
N TYR A 150 -12.87 7.67 -13.95
CA TYR A 150 -13.34 9.03 -13.70
C TYR A 150 -14.79 9.00 -13.17
N ARG A 151 -15.20 10.12 -12.55
CA ARG A 151 -16.56 10.28 -11.98
C ARG A 151 -17.68 10.12 -13.01
N ASP A 152 -17.40 10.36 -14.29
CA ASP A 152 -18.33 10.18 -15.42
C ASP A 152 -18.39 8.73 -15.93
N GLY A 153 -17.69 7.79 -15.28
CA GLY A 153 -17.64 6.38 -15.64
C GLY A 153 -16.62 6.03 -16.72
N ARG A 154 -15.92 7.03 -17.30
CA ARG A 154 -14.86 6.76 -18.27
C ARG A 154 -13.68 6.10 -17.56
N VAL A 155 -13.05 5.14 -18.26
CA VAL A 155 -11.79 4.54 -17.82
C VAL A 155 -10.70 5.11 -18.70
N GLY A 156 -9.77 5.85 -18.09
CA GLY A 156 -8.55 6.30 -18.76
C GLY A 156 -7.35 5.49 -18.29
N GLU A 157 -6.29 5.53 -19.08
CA GLU A 157 -4.98 5.09 -18.65
C GLU A 157 -4.24 6.27 -18.01
N ILE A 158 -3.56 5.99 -16.92
CA ILE A 158 -2.60 6.92 -16.33
C ILE A 158 -1.22 6.27 -16.35
N THR A 159 -0.21 7.07 -16.64
CA THR A 159 1.18 6.74 -16.33
C THR A 159 1.60 7.62 -15.17
N THR A 160 2.06 7.01 -14.08
CA THR A 160 2.56 7.73 -12.92
C THR A 160 3.82 7.06 -12.38
N LYS A 161 4.53 7.78 -11.53
CA LYS A 161 5.67 7.26 -10.79
C LYS A 161 5.29 7.10 -9.34
N VAL A 162 5.74 5.99 -8.74
CA VAL A 162 5.50 5.67 -7.35
C VAL A 162 6.86 5.52 -6.67
N ASN A 163 7.02 6.18 -5.52
CA ASN A 163 8.25 6.08 -4.73
C ASN A 163 8.24 4.81 -3.89
N ILE A 164 9.42 4.23 -3.70
CA ILE A 164 9.66 3.08 -2.84
C ILE A 164 10.41 3.59 -1.62
N LEU A 165 9.77 3.49 -0.49
CA LEU A 165 10.19 4.09 0.76
C LEU A 165 10.75 3.00 1.68
N THR A 166 11.87 3.28 2.32
CA THR A 166 12.49 2.37 3.30
C THR A 166 12.15 2.83 4.70
N ILE A 167 11.85 1.87 5.58
CA ILE A 167 11.49 2.08 6.99
C ILE A 167 12.60 1.58 7.92
#